data_AF-A0A6P0DUR4-F1
#
_entry.id   AF-A0A6P0DUR4-F1
#
_cell.length_a   1.000
_cell.length_b   1.000
_cell.length_c   1.000
_cell.angle_alpha   90.00
_cell.angle_beta   90.00
_cell.angle_gamma   90.00
#
_symmetry.space_group_name_H-M   'P 1'
#
loop_
_entity.id
_entity.type
_entity.pdbx_description
1 polymer ?
#
loop_
_entity_poly.entity_id
_entity_poly.type
_entity_poly.pdbx_seq_one_letter_code
_entity_poly.pdbx_strand_id
1 'polypeptide(L)' 'DMDIDCGTIATGDATISGKGREIFDLIVDTASGKKTKSELLGYGDNEFVPWHLGATL' A
#
# COMPACT_ATOMS: atom_id res chain seq x y z
N ASP A 1 6.37 4.01 -7.32
CA ASP A 1 6.13 2.98 -6.29
C ASP A 1 4.65 2.90 -5.86
N MET A 2 3.83 3.95 -5.94
CA MET A 2 2.44 3.92 -5.45
C MET A 2 1.42 3.16 -6.32
N ASP A 3 0.75 2.16 -5.75
CA ASP A 3 -0.29 1.34 -6.41
C ASP A 3 -1.65 2.04 -6.57
N ILE A 4 -1.94 3.03 -5.72
CA ILE A 4 -3.20 3.78 -5.74
C ILE A 4 -2.94 5.26 -5.45
N ASP A 5 -3.63 6.15 -6.17
CA ASP A 5 -3.58 7.59 -5.96
C ASP A 5 -4.86 8.11 -5.28
N CYS A 6 -4.68 8.64 -4.07
CA CYS A 6 -5.71 9.29 -3.27
C CYS A 6 -5.65 10.82 -3.32
N GLY A 7 -4.67 11.41 -4.04
CA GLY A 7 -4.53 12.86 -4.22
C GLY A 7 -5.74 13.49 -4.91
N THR A 8 -6.45 12.71 -5.73
CA THR A 8 -7.72 13.08 -6.37
C THR A 8 -8.83 13.46 -5.39
N ILE A 9 -8.74 13.09 -4.10
CA ILE A 9 -9.64 13.60 -3.06
C ILE A 9 -9.42 15.11 -2.86
N ALA A 10 -8.17 15.57 -2.88
CA ALA A 10 -7.81 16.96 -2.64
C ALA A 10 -8.24 17.88 -3.79
N THR A 11 -8.27 17.37 -5.03
CA THR A 11 -8.77 18.11 -6.21
C THR A 11 -10.29 18.10 -6.31
N GLY A 12 -10.98 17.28 -5.50
CA GLY A 12 -12.44 17.11 -5.54
C GLY A 12 -12.93 16.11 -6.59
N ASP A 13 -12.02 15.43 -7.30
CA ASP A 13 -12.34 14.45 -8.35
C ASP A 13 -12.76 13.09 -7.76
N ALA A 14 -12.49 12.85 -6.48
CA ALA A 14 -12.88 11.64 -5.76
C ALA A 14 -13.41 11.92 -4.36
N THR A 15 -14.25 11.01 -3.85
CA THR A 15 -14.73 11.04 -2.47
C THR A 15 -13.95 10.06 -1.60
N ILE A 16 -13.92 10.32 -0.28
CA ILE A 16 -13.31 9.41 0.70
C ILE A 16 -13.92 8.01 0.59
N SER A 17 -15.25 7.90 0.56
CA SER A 17 -15.93 6.60 0.46
C SER A 17 -15.63 5.89 -0.86
N GLY A 18 -15.55 6.62 -1.97
CA GLY A 18 -15.18 6.06 -3.27
C GLY A 18 -13.77 5.48 -3.27
N LYS A 19 -12.79 6.24 -2.76
CA LYS A 19 -11.41 5.77 -2.62
C LYS A 19 -11.28 4.64 -1.60
N GLY A 20 -12.08 4.66 -0.53
CA GLY A 20 -12.15 3.55 0.43
C GLY A 20 -12.58 2.23 -0.23
N ARG A 21 -13.54 2.28 -1.16
CA ARG A 21 -13.95 1.10 -1.93
C ARG A 21 -12.84 0.62 -2.86
N GLU A 22 -12.19 1.54 -3.57
CA GLU A 22 -11.07 1.23 -4.47
C GLU A 22 -9.90 0.58 -3.73
N ILE A 23 -9.55 1.10 -2.54
CA ILE A 23 -8.54 0.51 -1.66
C ILE A 23 -8.94 -0.91 -1.26
N PHE A 24 -10.19 -1.13 -0.84
CA PHE A 24 -10.66 -2.45 -0.44
C PHE A 24 -10.56 -3.47 -1.57
N ASP A 25 -10.99 -3.10 -2.78
CA ASP A 25 -10.92 -3.99 -3.93
C ASP A 25 -9.45 -4.28 -4.31
N LEU A 26 -8.56 -3.28 -4.22
CA LEU A 26 -7.13 -3.48 -4.43
C LEU A 26 -6.50 -4.44 -3.40
N ILE A 27 -6.91 -4.37 -2.13
CA ILE A 27 -6.47 -5.30 -1.09
C ILE A 27 -6.87 -6.73 -1.45
N VAL A 28 -8.12 -6.95 -1.87
CA VAL A 28 -8.62 -8.28 -2.27
C VAL A 28 -7.89 -8.79 -3.50
N ASP A 29 -7.70 -7.97 -4.52
CA ASP A 29 -6.95 -8.33 -5.73
C ASP A 29 -5.51 -8.75 -5.41
N THR A 30 -4.85 -7.97 -4.54
CA THR A 30 -3.47 -8.22 -4.14
C THR A 30 -3.35 -9.52 -3.35
N ALA A 31 -4.25 -9.74 -2.39
CA ALA A 31 -4.35 -11.01 -1.66
C ALA A 31 -4.66 -12.20 -2.59
N SER A 32 -5.32 -11.93 -3.73
CA SER A 32 -5.62 -12.93 -4.78
C SER A 32 -4.46 -13.15 -5.76
N GLY A 33 -3.30 -12.51 -5.55
CA GLY A 33 -2.08 -12.75 -6.32
C GLY A 33 -1.74 -11.65 -7.34
N LYS A 34 -2.47 -10.54 -7.38
CA LYS A 34 -2.04 -9.36 -8.14
C LYS A 34 -0.77 -8.79 -7.49
N LYS A 35 0.33 -8.72 -8.25
CA LYS A 35 1.59 -8.13 -7.78
C LYS A 35 1.46 -6.61 -7.60
N THR A 36 1.94 -6.13 -6.47
CA THR A 36 2.10 -4.70 -6.16
C THR A 36 3.29 -4.10 -6.89
N LYS A 37 3.34 -2.77 -6.99
CA LYS A 37 4.51 -2.06 -7.51
C LYS A 37 5.77 -2.32 -6.69
N SER A 38 5.67 -2.49 -5.37
CA SER A 38 6.82 -2.86 -4.53
C SER A 38 7.44 -4.18 -4.97
N GLU A 39 6.63 -5.22 -5.16
CA GLU A 39 7.11 -6.52 -5.64
C GLU A 39 7.69 -6.46 -7.05
N LEU A 40 7.08 -5.67 -7.94
CA LEU A 40 7.56 -5.53 -9.32
C LEU A 40 8.87 -4.74 -9.41
N LEU A 41 9.11 -3.81 -8.49
CA LEU A 41 10.31 -2.98 -8.43
C LEU A 41 11.42 -3.60 -7.55
N GLY A 42 11.15 -4.74 -6.90
CA GLY A 42 12.10 -5.40 -6.00
C GLY A 42 12.29 -4.68 -4.65
N TYR A 43 11.29 -3.91 -4.21
CA TYR A 43 11.26 -3.36 -2.86
C TYR A 43 10.79 -4.45 -1.87
N GLY A 44 11.51 -4.61 -0.75
CA GLY A 44 11.18 -5.59 0.29
C GLY A 44 12.39 -6.38 0.84
N ASP A 45 13.44 -6.57 0.04
CA ASP A 45 14.63 -7.34 0.47
C ASP A 45 15.35 -6.73 1.68
N ASN A 46 15.20 -5.41 1.87
CA ASN A 46 15.78 -4.67 3.00
C ASN A 46 14.74 -4.28 4.08
N GLU A 47 13.51 -4.78 4.00
CA GLU A 47 12.40 -4.35 4.87
C GLU A 47 12.07 -5.34 5.99
N PHE A 48 12.79 -6.47 6.08
CA PHE A 48 12.68 -7.38 7.21
C PHE A 48 13.39 -6.81 8.44
N VAL A 49 12.69 -5.92 9.16
CA VAL A 49 13.18 -5.27 10.38
C VAL A 49 12.32 -5.74 11.57
N PRO A 50 12.66 -6.88 12.20
CA PRO A 50 11.92 -7.34 13.36
C PRO A 50 12.00 -6.30 14.48
N TRP A 51 10.88 -6.06 15.14
CA TRP A 51 10.84 -5.15 16.27
C TRP A 51 11.76 -5.66 17.39
N HIS A 52 12.74 -4.84 17.77
CA HIS A 52 13.69 -5.20 18.82
C HIS A 52 13.00 -5.18 20.19
N LEU A 53 12.95 -6.34 20.85
CA LEU A 53 12.54 -6.44 22.25
C LEU A 53 13.71 -6.05 23.16
N GLY A 54 13.58 -4.95 23.89
CA GLY A 54 14.57 -4.47 24.87
C GLY A 54 15.24 -3.14 24.48
N ALA A 55 16.11 -2.64 25.36
CA ALA A 55 16.89 -1.43 25.08
C ALA A 55 17.94 -1.70 23.99
N THR A 56 17.95 -0.85 22.96
CA THR A 56 18.98 -0.81 21.92
C THR A 56 19.96 0.32 22.29
N LEU A 57 21.27 0.09 22.19
CA LEU A 57 22.32 1.09 22.46
C LEU A 57 22.58 2.00 21.25
#